data_AF-A0A7C2WCW6-F1
#
_entry.id   AF-A0A7C2WCW6-F1
#
_cell.length_a   1.000
_cell.length_b   1.000
_cell.length_c   1.000
_cell.angle_alpha   90.00
_cell.angle_beta   90.00
_cell.angle_gamma   90.00
#
_symmetry.space_group_name_H-M   'P 1'
#
loop_
_entity.id
_entity.type
_entity.pdbx_description
1 polymer ?
#
loop_
_entity_poly.entity_id
_entity_poly.type
_entity_poly.pdbx_seq_one_letter_code
_entity_poly.pdbx_strand_id
1 'polypeptide(L)'
;MKYFRNFKQFVRVFVILLAVIILAGNALADVAPIPRILLVGDSWTGFLLAFRSFRGVMPEYAGLERWVEVGNRTAVMGARAFELHDPAYLATLTDELTRYPNIDVVVMTLGGNDFMRGLPNVLPWDPTRKVSFYDWWQDNTDGNPDNDWDADLLYSRLKSDIALIVDYILAVRPDIRVLLLSYDYGARPPKPGHDYTIEEQHLAFVEMDRRKREIAEERERVDFVQNYGMMQYSFGVPDAEPPLPPGAVPYPGDAPDWDPWPGGLPQYLSPLEAYIDQDIHLTEAGYAILARRALDLYVEEWLNYPKVLQVLPLDAKNGQGLYRVTFTHAVAGVDAGDFEAFVDMG
;
A
#
# COMPACT_ATOMS: atom_id res chain seq x y z
N MET A 1 -53.87 -0.46 47.52
CA MET A 1 -53.29 0.85 47.12
C MET A 1 -51.76 0.92 47.04
N LYS A 2 -50.96 0.03 47.67
CA LYS A 2 -49.48 0.06 47.57
C LYS A 2 -48.92 -0.37 46.20
N TYR A 3 -49.60 -1.24 45.46
CA TYR A 3 -49.13 -1.75 44.16
C TYR A 3 -49.13 -0.71 43.02
N PHE A 4 -50.08 0.24 43.03
CA PHE A 4 -50.17 1.28 41.99
C PHE A 4 -49.07 2.34 42.09
N ARG A 5 -48.47 2.54 43.27
CA ARG A 5 -47.40 3.53 43.47
C ARG A 5 -46.07 3.03 42.87
N ASN A 6 -45.80 1.74 43.03
CA ASN A 6 -44.59 1.09 42.50
C ASN A 6 -44.62 1.01 40.97
N PHE A 7 -45.79 0.78 40.36
CA PHE A 7 -45.93 0.77 38.90
C PHE A 7 -45.66 2.14 38.26
N LYS A 8 -46.16 3.24 38.87
CA LYS A 8 -45.88 4.60 38.38
C LYS A 8 -44.40 5.02 38.55
N GLN A 9 -43.72 4.53 39.59
CA GLN A 9 -42.27 4.73 39.75
C GLN A 9 -41.48 3.93 38.71
N PHE A 10 -41.89 2.68 38.44
CA PHE A 10 -41.24 1.83 37.44
C PHE A 10 -41.37 2.41 36.03
N VAL A 11 -42.58 2.87 35.66
CA VAL A 11 -42.82 3.52 34.35
C VAL A 11 -42.05 4.84 34.21
N ARG A 12 -41.93 5.64 35.28
CA ARG A 12 -41.12 6.88 35.25
C ARG A 12 -39.62 6.61 35.09
N VAL A 13 -39.08 5.61 35.79
CA VAL A 13 -37.67 5.20 35.65
C VAL A 13 -37.41 4.64 34.24
N PHE A 14 -38.35 3.84 33.71
CA PHE A 14 -38.24 3.28 32.37
C PHE A 14 -38.31 4.34 31.27
N VAL A 15 -39.17 5.36 31.40
CA VAL A 15 -39.27 6.48 30.46
C VAL A 15 -38.04 7.40 30.54
N ILE A 16 -37.46 7.61 31.72
CA ILE A 16 -36.21 8.36 31.88
C ILE A 16 -35.03 7.58 31.27
N LEU A 17 -34.95 6.26 31.48
CA LEU A 17 -33.94 5.41 30.82
C LEU A 17 -34.08 5.40 29.31
N LEU A 18 -35.31 5.31 28.77
CA LEU A 18 -35.54 5.43 27.32
C LEU A 18 -35.16 6.81 26.79
N ALA A 19 -35.49 7.89 27.51
CA ALA A 19 -35.12 9.24 27.12
C ALA A 19 -33.60 9.47 27.16
N VAL A 20 -32.89 8.90 28.13
CA VAL A 20 -31.42 8.92 28.20
C VAL A 20 -30.80 8.09 27.08
N ILE A 21 -31.38 6.95 26.69
CA ILE A 21 -30.91 6.13 25.55
C ILE A 21 -31.15 6.85 24.21
N ILE A 22 -32.30 7.52 24.04
CA ILE A 22 -32.65 8.26 22.83
C ILE A 22 -31.84 9.58 22.72
N LEU A 23 -31.51 10.21 23.85
CA LEU A 23 -30.68 11.43 23.87
C LEU A 23 -29.17 11.11 23.82
N ALA A 24 -28.72 9.97 24.34
CA ALA A 24 -27.33 9.50 24.21
C ALA A 24 -27.02 8.93 22.83
N GLY A 25 -28.03 8.44 22.09
CA GLY A 25 -27.89 7.93 20.73
C GLY A 25 -27.43 8.96 19.68
N ASN A 26 -27.43 10.26 20.01
CA ASN A 26 -26.90 11.33 19.15
C ASN A 26 -25.50 11.82 19.56
N ALA A 27 -24.91 11.28 20.63
CA ALA A 27 -23.58 11.69 21.12
C ALA A 27 -22.45 10.74 20.70
N LEU A 28 -22.78 9.65 19.99
CA LEU A 28 -21.83 8.77 19.32
C LEU A 28 -22.36 8.52 17.91
N ALA A 29 -22.38 9.57 17.09
CA ALA A 29 -22.24 9.35 15.66
C ALA A 29 -20.87 8.69 15.50
N ASP A 30 -20.87 7.36 15.40
CA ASP A 30 -19.74 6.54 15.00
C ASP A 30 -19.14 7.25 13.77
N VAL A 31 -17.98 7.87 13.92
CA VAL A 31 -17.36 8.65 12.83
C VAL A 31 -17.00 7.61 11.79
N ALA A 32 -17.87 7.46 10.79
CA ALA A 32 -17.72 6.45 9.77
C ALA A 32 -16.27 6.51 9.25
N PRO A 33 -15.53 5.38 9.22
CA PRO A 33 -14.15 5.37 8.81
C PRO A 33 -13.98 6.06 7.45
N ILE A 34 -13.05 7.01 7.35
CA ILE A 34 -12.85 7.81 6.14
C ILE A 34 -11.69 7.20 5.36
N PRO A 35 -11.91 6.68 4.13
CA PRO A 35 -10.84 6.19 3.29
C PRO A 35 -9.85 7.30 2.95
N ARG A 36 -8.58 7.09 3.28
CA ARG A 36 -7.47 8.00 2.92
C ARG A 36 -6.35 7.28 2.14
N ILE A 37 -6.28 5.95 2.26
CA ILE A 37 -5.31 5.10 1.55
C ILE A 37 -6.06 4.17 0.58
N LEU A 38 -5.65 4.16 -0.68
CA LEU A 38 -6.12 3.19 -1.66
C LEU A 38 -5.02 2.16 -1.91
N LEU A 39 -5.37 0.90 -1.78
CA LEU A 39 -4.49 -0.25 -1.97
C LEU A 39 -4.63 -0.77 -3.39
N VAL A 40 -3.54 -0.75 -4.16
CA VAL A 40 -3.48 -1.19 -5.56
C VAL A 40 -2.39 -2.25 -5.71
N GLY A 41 -2.59 -3.27 -6.54
CA GLY A 41 -1.52 -4.19 -6.91
C GLY A 41 -1.84 -5.65 -6.65
N ASP A 42 -0.85 -6.42 -6.23
CA ASP A 42 -0.91 -7.89 -6.23
C ASP A 42 -1.32 -8.51 -4.88
N SER A 43 -0.88 -9.74 -4.61
CA SER A 43 -1.23 -10.45 -3.38
C SER A 43 -0.70 -9.79 -2.12
N TRP A 44 0.44 -9.10 -2.17
CA TRP A 44 0.95 -8.39 -1.00
C TRP A 44 0.05 -7.23 -0.61
N THR A 45 -0.43 -6.46 -1.59
CA THR A 45 -1.48 -5.46 -1.38
C THR A 45 -2.78 -6.12 -0.88
N GLY A 46 -3.12 -7.28 -1.43
CA GLY A 46 -4.28 -8.06 -1.00
C GLY A 46 -4.22 -8.46 0.49
N PHE A 47 -3.05 -8.88 0.98
CA PHE A 47 -2.88 -9.23 2.39
C PHE A 47 -2.75 -8.00 3.31
N LEU A 48 -2.13 -6.91 2.84
CA LEU A 48 -2.19 -5.62 3.55
C LEU A 48 -3.65 -5.23 3.84
N LEU A 49 -4.54 -5.41 2.85
CA LEU A 49 -5.97 -5.18 2.99
C LEU A 49 -6.65 -6.23 3.87
N ALA A 50 -6.37 -7.52 3.68
CA ALA A 50 -7.02 -8.60 4.41
C ALA A 50 -6.76 -8.53 5.92
N PHE A 51 -5.52 -8.24 6.30
CA PHE A 51 -5.12 -8.04 7.70
C PHE A 51 -5.41 -6.65 8.23
N ARG A 52 -5.98 -5.77 7.40
CA ARG A 52 -6.26 -4.37 7.77
C ARG A 52 -5.01 -3.65 8.30
N SER A 53 -3.86 -3.89 7.67
CA SER A 53 -2.53 -3.60 8.25
C SER A 53 -2.35 -2.12 8.56
N PHE A 54 -2.74 -1.23 7.63
CA PHE A 54 -2.71 0.21 7.88
C PHE A 54 -3.71 0.62 8.97
N ARG A 55 -4.97 0.18 8.92
CA ARG A 55 -5.98 0.48 9.94
C ARG A 55 -5.57 -0.03 11.33
N GLY A 56 -4.89 -1.16 11.42
CA GLY A 56 -4.40 -1.72 12.67
C GLY A 56 -3.31 -0.87 13.29
N VAL A 57 -2.46 -0.28 12.45
CA VAL A 57 -1.26 0.47 12.86
C VAL A 57 -1.51 1.98 13.02
N MET A 58 -2.35 2.59 12.18
CA MET A 58 -2.61 4.05 12.21
C MET A 58 -2.99 4.61 13.59
N PRO A 59 -3.73 3.91 14.47
CA PRO A 59 -4.00 4.38 15.83
C PRO A 59 -2.75 4.57 16.72
N GLU A 60 -1.59 4.06 16.32
CA GLU A 60 -0.31 4.31 16.98
C GLU A 60 0.21 5.74 16.71
N TYR A 61 -0.33 6.43 15.71
CA TYR A 61 0.09 7.74 15.22
C TYR A 61 -0.99 8.79 15.50
N ALA A 62 -0.57 9.93 16.06
CA ALA A 62 -1.49 10.96 16.51
C ALA A 62 -2.30 11.54 15.34
N GLY A 63 -3.63 11.54 15.47
CA GLY A 63 -4.53 12.13 14.47
C GLY A 63 -4.88 11.20 13.31
N LEU A 64 -4.37 9.95 13.29
CA LEU A 64 -4.66 8.98 12.24
C LEU A 64 -5.73 7.95 12.62
N GLU A 65 -6.31 8.02 13.82
CA GLU A 65 -7.15 6.98 14.43
C GLU A 65 -8.45 6.71 13.66
N ARG A 66 -8.92 7.69 12.86
CA ARG A 66 -10.17 7.63 12.09
C ARG A 66 -9.99 7.27 10.61
N TRP A 67 -8.75 7.15 10.14
CA TRP A 67 -8.45 6.86 8.75
C TRP A 67 -8.44 5.37 8.47
N VAL A 68 -8.78 5.00 7.24
CA VAL A 68 -8.74 3.61 6.79
C VAL A 68 -8.23 3.47 5.37
N GLU A 69 -7.74 2.27 5.08
CA GLU A 69 -7.45 1.76 3.76
C GLU A 69 -8.67 1.07 3.11
N VAL A 70 -8.74 1.18 1.79
CA VAL A 70 -9.67 0.47 0.91
C VAL A 70 -8.91 -0.11 -0.27
N GLY A 71 -9.42 -1.16 -0.91
CA GLY A 71 -8.79 -1.73 -2.10
C GLY A 71 -9.44 -3.01 -2.64
N ASN A 72 -10.70 -3.29 -2.26
CA ASN A 72 -11.36 -4.56 -2.55
C ASN A 72 -11.44 -4.91 -4.06
N ARG A 73 -11.35 -3.90 -4.93
CA ARG A 73 -11.42 -4.04 -6.39
C ARG A 73 -10.07 -3.80 -7.09
N THR A 74 -9.07 -3.32 -6.37
CA THR A 74 -7.77 -2.86 -6.91
C THR A 74 -6.58 -3.63 -6.36
N ALA A 75 -6.75 -4.37 -5.26
CA ALA A 75 -5.81 -5.38 -4.79
C ALA A 75 -6.18 -6.75 -5.39
N VAL A 76 -5.46 -7.16 -6.42
CA VAL A 76 -5.75 -8.36 -7.22
C VAL A 76 -4.70 -9.42 -6.93
N MET A 77 -5.07 -10.39 -6.09
CA MET A 77 -4.21 -11.51 -5.71
C MET A 77 -3.62 -12.22 -6.95
N GLY A 78 -2.29 -12.33 -7.00
CA GLY A 78 -1.57 -13.00 -8.08
C GLY A 78 -1.48 -12.24 -9.40
N ALA A 79 -1.87 -10.96 -9.43
CA ALA A 79 -1.78 -10.13 -10.62
C ALA A 79 -0.33 -9.84 -11.03
N ARG A 80 -0.13 -9.76 -12.34
CA ARG A 80 1.06 -9.22 -12.99
C ARG A 80 0.81 -7.79 -13.48
N ALA A 81 1.86 -6.97 -13.54
CA ALA A 81 1.75 -5.58 -13.92
C ALA A 81 1.08 -5.39 -15.29
N PHE A 82 1.51 -6.16 -16.29
CA PHE A 82 0.93 -6.07 -17.65
C PHE A 82 -0.54 -6.52 -17.71
N GLU A 83 -1.01 -7.35 -16.77
CA GLU A 83 -2.42 -7.79 -16.72
C GLU A 83 -3.32 -6.66 -16.20
N LEU A 84 -2.77 -5.75 -15.39
CA LEU A 84 -3.49 -4.58 -14.90
C LEU A 84 -3.64 -3.47 -15.96
N HIS A 85 -3.05 -3.65 -17.14
CA HIS A 85 -3.27 -2.76 -18.29
C HIS A 85 -4.63 -2.98 -18.94
N ASP A 86 -5.36 -4.03 -18.54
CA ASP A 86 -6.69 -4.32 -19.03
C ASP A 86 -7.62 -3.10 -18.87
N PRO A 87 -8.31 -2.65 -19.93
CA PRO A 87 -9.18 -1.48 -19.86
C PRO A 87 -10.27 -1.57 -18.78
N ALA A 88 -10.78 -2.76 -18.47
CA ALA A 88 -11.79 -2.92 -17.41
C ALA A 88 -11.18 -2.76 -16.01
N TYR A 89 -9.92 -3.17 -15.83
CA TYR A 89 -9.18 -2.88 -14.61
C TYR A 89 -8.92 -1.38 -14.46
N LEU A 90 -8.42 -0.71 -15.51
CA LEU A 90 -8.17 0.73 -15.49
C LEU A 90 -9.45 1.55 -15.22
N ALA A 91 -10.58 1.14 -15.81
CA ALA A 91 -11.89 1.73 -15.49
C ALA A 91 -12.27 1.52 -14.02
N THR A 92 -12.04 0.32 -13.47
CA THR A 92 -12.26 0.04 -12.04
C THR A 92 -11.37 0.89 -11.14
N LEU A 93 -10.12 1.12 -11.52
CA LEU A 93 -9.19 1.99 -10.79
C LEU A 93 -9.67 3.45 -10.81
N THR A 94 -10.13 3.95 -11.95
CA THR A 94 -10.75 5.28 -12.08
C THR A 94 -12.00 5.40 -11.19
N ASP A 95 -12.86 4.38 -11.19
CA ASP A 95 -14.05 4.36 -10.35
C ASP A 95 -13.70 4.51 -8.87
N GLU A 96 -12.72 3.74 -8.37
CA GLU A 96 -12.36 3.76 -6.94
C GLU A 96 -11.66 5.08 -6.56
N LEU A 97 -10.78 5.61 -7.41
CA LEU A 97 -10.13 6.92 -7.22
C LEU A 97 -11.13 8.08 -7.18
N THR A 98 -12.22 7.98 -7.95
CA THR A 98 -13.30 8.99 -8.00
C THR A 98 -14.31 8.80 -6.88
N ARG A 99 -14.64 7.55 -6.55
CA ARG A 99 -15.58 7.18 -5.48
C ARG A 99 -15.10 7.63 -4.11
N TYR A 100 -13.78 7.62 -3.89
CA TYR A 100 -13.18 8.06 -2.64
C TYR A 100 -12.36 9.34 -2.85
N PRO A 101 -13.00 10.52 -2.91
CA PRO A 101 -12.29 11.79 -3.10
C PRO A 101 -11.31 12.11 -1.96
N ASN A 102 -11.52 11.51 -0.78
CA ASN A 102 -10.66 11.69 0.38
C ASN A 102 -9.34 10.91 0.33
N ILE A 103 -9.13 10.00 -0.65
CA ILE A 103 -7.84 9.34 -0.84
C ILE A 103 -6.75 10.38 -1.11
N ASP A 104 -5.64 10.24 -0.39
CA ASP A 104 -4.42 11.06 -0.54
C ASP A 104 -3.22 10.25 -1.00
N VAL A 105 -3.26 8.94 -0.74
CA VAL A 105 -2.14 8.05 -1.02
C VAL A 105 -2.66 6.77 -1.65
N VAL A 106 -2.05 6.37 -2.75
CA VAL A 106 -2.11 4.99 -3.23
C VAL A 106 -0.87 4.26 -2.71
N VAL A 107 -1.05 3.14 -2.00
CA VAL A 107 0.05 2.24 -1.65
C VAL A 107 0.00 1.03 -2.57
N MET A 108 1.12 0.71 -3.21
CA MET A 108 1.18 -0.32 -4.26
C MET A 108 2.35 -1.29 -4.10
N THR A 109 2.04 -2.59 -4.11
CA THR A 109 3.00 -3.69 -4.35
C THR A 109 2.65 -4.39 -5.67
N LEU A 110 3.60 -4.54 -6.58
CA LEU A 110 3.36 -5.16 -7.89
C LEU A 110 4.69 -5.63 -8.50
N GLY A 111 4.65 -6.60 -9.42
CA GLY A 111 5.84 -7.04 -10.17
C GLY A 111 6.41 -8.40 -9.75
N GLY A 112 6.15 -8.88 -8.53
CA GLY A 112 6.66 -10.17 -8.07
C GLY A 112 6.15 -11.34 -8.91
N ASN A 113 4.88 -11.31 -9.31
CA ASN A 113 4.32 -12.32 -10.22
C ASN A 113 4.92 -12.22 -11.64
N ASP A 114 5.25 -11.03 -12.12
CA ASP A 114 5.90 -10.83 -13.43
C ASP A 114 7.28 -11.48 -13.40
N PHE A 115 8.05 -11.20 -12.35
CA PHE A 115 9.37 -11.76 -12.12
C PHE A 115 9.36 -13.29 -12.00
N MET A 116 8.37 -13.86 -11.30
CA MET A 116 8.31 -15.32 -11.05
C MET A 116 7.61 -16.14 -12.13
N ARG A 117 6.58 -15.58 -12.78
CA ARG A 117 5.68 -16.32 -13.71
C ARG A 117 5.75 -15.79 -15.13
N GLY A 118 6.52 -14.74 -15.35
CA GLY A 118 6.85 -14.17 -16.63
C GLY A 118 5.83 -13.20 -17.19
N LEU A 119 6.32 -12.35 -18.09
CA LEU A 119 5.59 -11.32 -18.80
C LEU A 119 5.95 -11.35 -20.30
N PRO A 120 5.01 -10.97 -21.19
CA PRO A 120 5.24 -10.95 -22.64
C PRO A 120 6.07 -9.73 -23.05
N ASN A 121 6.47 -9.67 -24.32
CA ASN A 121 7.19 -8.54 -24.92
C ASN A 121 8.51 -8.17 -24.22
N VAL A 122 9.15 -9.14 -23.58
CA VAL A 122 10.50 -8.99 -23.01
C VAL A 122 11.54 -9.21 -24.11
N LEU A 123 11.39 -10.28 -24.90
CA LEU A 123 12.31 -10.63 -25.97
C LEU A 123 11.88 -9.97 -27.29
N PRO A 124 12.67 -9.03 -27.87
CA PRO A 124 12.31 -8.36 -29.12
C PRO A 124 12.12 -9.29 -30.31
N TRP A 125 12.80 -10.44 -30.32
CA TRP A 125 12.73 -11.45 -31.37
C TRP A 125 11.62 -12.49 -31.17
N ASP A 126 11.03 -12.58 -29.98
CA ASP A 126 9.87 -13.41 -29.69
C ASP A 126 8.93 -12.69 -28.69
N PRO A 127 8.20 -11.67 -29.15
CA PRO A 127 7.36 -10.85 -28.27
C PRO A 127 6.22 -11.63 -27.62
N THR A 128 5.89 -12.82 -28.14
CA THR A 128 4.79 -13.65 -27.63
C THR A 128 5.22 -14.59 -26.51
N ARG A 129 6.50 -14.96 -26.43
CA ARG A 129 7.04 -15.76 -25.33
C ARG A 129 6.98 -14.95 -24.04
N LYS A 130 6.29 -15.50 -23.05
CA LYS A 130 6.37 -15.02 -21.67
C LYS A 130 7.63 -15.60 -21.06
N VAL A 131 8.48 -14.74 -20.52
CA VAL A 131 9.70 -15.13 -19.82
C VAL A 131 9.76 -14.49 -18.45
N SER A 132 10.31 -15.23 -17.50
CA SER A 132 10.53 -14.87 -16.10
C SER A 132 12.03 -14.78 -15.79
N PHE A 133 12.39 -14.41 -14.57
CA PHE A 133 13.78 -14.54 -14.11
C PHE A 133 14.29 -15.97 -14.18
N TYR A 134 13.43 -16.96 -13.95
CA TYR A 134 13.84 -18.36 -14.01
C TYR A 134 14.14 -18.83 -15.42
N ASP A 135 13.42 -18.32 -16.42
CA ASP A 135 13.71 -18.56 -17.82
C ASP A 135 15.03 -17.87 -18.22
N TRP A 136 15.24 -16.63 -17.77
CA TRP A 136 16.51 -15.92 -17.96
C TRP A 136 17.68 -16.71 -17.38
N TRP A 137 17.57 -17.11 -16.11
CA TRP A 137 18.62 -17.86 -15.43
C TRP A 137 18.97 -19.13 -16.20
N GLN A 138 17.96 -19.94 -16.53
CA GLN A 138 18.18 -21.18 -17.27
C GLN A 138 18.82 -20.95 -18.63
N ASP A 139 18.29 -20.00 -19.41
CA ASP A 139 18.81 -19.70 -20.74
C ASP A 139 20.26 -19.19 -20.69
N ASN A 140 20.63 -18.45 -19.63
CA ASN A 140 21.95 -17.84 -19.48
C ASN A 140 22.98 -18.70 -18.72
N THR A 141 22.58 -19.84 -18.14
CA THR A 141 23.49 -20.73 -17.38
C THR A 141 23.54 -22.17 -17.90
N ASP A 142 22.80 -22.52 -18.95
CA ASP A 142 22.79 -23.87 -19.54
C ASP A 142 24.06 -24.20 -20.34
N GLY A 143 24.95 -23.22 -20.56
CA GLY A 143 26.22 -23.36 -21.28
C GLY A 143 26.09 -23.17 -22.79
N ASN A 144 24.92 -22.77 -23.30
CA ASN A 144 24.70 -22.43 -24.70
C ASN A 144 24.65 -20.89 -24.88
N PRO A 145 25.71 -20.25 -25.39
CA PRO A 145 25.72 -18.80 -25.55
C PRO A 145 24.72 -18.27 -26.61
N ASP A 146 24.13 -19.14 -27.44
CA ASP A 146 23.20 -18.73 -28.49
C ASP A 146 21.80 -18.35 -27.94
N ASN A 147 21.44 -18.78 -26.72
CA ASN A 147 20.21 -18.36 -26.03
C ASN A 147 20.44 -17.36 -24.91
N ASP A 148 21.68 -16.94 -24.62
CA ASP A 148 21.94 -15.86 -23.65
C ASP A 148 21.20 -14.57 -24.04
N TRP A 149 20.55 -13.94 -23.07
CA TRP A 149 19.96 -12.61 -23.25
C TRP A 149 20.16 -11.71 -22.03
N ASP A 150 20.04 -10.40 -22.22
CA ASP A 150 20.28 -9.43 -21.15
C ASP A 150 19.08 -9.38 -20.19
N ALA A 151 19.33 -9.60 -18.90
CA ALA A 151 18.31 -9.50 -17.85
C ALA A 151 17.63 -8.13 -17.82
N ASP A 152 18.32 -7.07 -18.27
CA ASP A 152 17.75 -5.73 -18.33
C ASP A 152 16.50 -5.67 -19.22
N LEU A 153 16.36 -6.53 -20.24
CA LEU A 153 15.13 -6.63 -21.03
C LEU A 153 13.91 -6.97 -20.15
N LEU A 154 14.09 -7.90 -19.20
CA LEU A 154 13.05 -8.31 -18.25
C LEU A 154 12.72 -7.16 -17.28
N TYR A 155 13.75 -6.59 -16.67
CA TYR A 155 13.61 -5.54 -15.66
C TYR A 155 13.05 -4.24 -16.23
N SER A 156 13.49 -3.83 -17.42
CA SER A 156 13.01 -2.64 -18.11
C SER A 156 11.56 -2.80 -18.57
N ARG A 157 11.17 -4.00 -19.02
CA ARG A 157 9.77 -4.29 -19.34
C ARG A 157 8.88 -4.22 -18.09
N LEU A 158 9.29 -4.85 -17.01
CA LEU A 158 8.59 -4.81 -15.72
C LEU A 158 8.44 -3.37 -15.21
N LYS A 159 9.51 -2.59 -15.27
CA LYS A 159 9.50 -1.16 -14.93
C LYS A 159 8.44 -0.41 -15.71
N SER A 160 8.41 -0.62 -17.03
CA SER A 160 7.48 0.06 -17.94
C SER A 160 6.03 -0.30 -17.62
N ASP A 161 5.75 -1.58 -17.33
CA ASP A 161 4.41 -2.03 -17.03
C ASP A 161 3.91 -1.48 -15.68
N ILE A 162 4.76 -1.40 -14.65
CA ILE A 162 4.41 -0.78 -13.36
C ILE A 162 4.24 0.74 -13.51
N ALA A 163 5.17 1.39 -14.21
CA ALA A 163 5.15 2.83 -14.47
C ALA A 163 3.84 3.29 -15.12
N LEU A 164 3.32 2.52 -16.08
CA LEU A 164 2.04 2.82 -16.74
C LEU A 164 0.89 2.93 -15.72
N ILE A 165 0.83 2.03 -14.74
CA ILE A 165 -0.21 2.07 -13.71
C ILE A 165 -0.04 3.29 -12.80
N VAL A 166 1.20 3.62 -12.41
CA VAL A 166 1.51 4.83 -11.62
C VAL A 166 1.08 6.09 -12.37
N ASP A 167 1.48 6.21 -13.64
CA ASP A 167 1.17 7.36 -14.49
C ASP A 167 -0.34 7.48 -14.70
N TYR A 168 -1.06 6.36 -14.85
CA TYR A 168 -2.51 6.35 -14.93
C TYR A 168 -3.17 6.87 -13.64
N ILE A 169 -2.70 6.44 -12.46
CA ILE A 169 -3.22 6.91 -11.16
C ILE A 169 -3.07 8.43 -11.04
N LEU A 170 -1.86 8.94 -11.33
CA LEU A 170 -1.57 10.37 -11.23
C LEU A 170 -2.29 11.20 -12.30
N ALA A 171 -2.56 10.63 -13.48
CA ALA A 171 -3.37 11.29 -14.49
C ALA A 171 -4.84 11.44 -14.06
N VAL A 172 -5.41 10.44 -13.39
CA VAL A 172 -6.79 10.50 -12.86
C VAL A 172 -6.89 11.40 -11.63
N ARG A 173 -5.90 11.33 -10.73
CA ARG A 173 -5.82 12.12 -9.50
C ARG A 173 -4.46 12.81 -9.40
N PRO A 174 -4.26 13.96 -10.05
CA PRO A 174 -3.01 14.69 -9.99
C PRO A 174 -2.73 15.31 -8.62
N ASP A 175 -3.69 15.24 -7.69
CA ASP A 175 -3.65 15.77 -6.32
C ASP A 175 -3.24 14.75 -5.25
N ILE A 176 -3.02 13.47 -5.59
CA ILE A 176 -2.61 12.42 -4.64
C ILE A 176 -1.16 11.97 -4.81
N ARG A 177 -0.66 11.15 -3.89
CA ARG A 177 0.68 10.56 -3.96
C ARG A 177 0.60 9.06 -4.19
N VAL A 178 1.67 8.47 -4.72
CA VAL A 178 1.81 7.01 -4.87
C VAL A 178 3.03 6.55 -4.08
N LEU A 179 2.83 5.57 -3.21
CA LEU A 179 3.90 4.88 -2.49
C LEU A 179 4.11 3.50 -3.12
N LEU A 180 5.27 3.29 -3.73
CA LEU A 180 5.71 1.98 -4.16
C LEU A 180 6.34 1.26 -2.97
N LEU A 181 5.72 0.17 -2.54
CA LEU A 181 6.21 -0.65 -1.44
C LEU A 181 6.93 -1.88 -2.03
N SER A 182 8.19 -2.05 -1.64
CA SER A 182 8.97 -3.25 -1.99
C SER A 182 8.46 -4.51 -1.29
N TYR A 183 8.90 -5.65 -1.80
CA TYR A 183 8.80 -6.92 -1.10
C TYR A 183 9.88 -7.04 -0.01
N ASP A 184 9.98 -8.21 0.61
CA ASP A 184 11.07 -8.60 1.50
C ASP A 184 11.68 -9.92 0.97
N TYR A 185 12.75 -10.41 1.58
CA TYR A 185 13.34 -11.70 1.27
C TYR A 185 12.34 -12.85 1.39
N GLY A 186 12.53 -13.91 0.62
CA GLY A 186 11.69 -15.09 0.72
C GLY A 186 12.09 -15.97 1.92
N ALA A 187 11.14 -16.75 2.41
CA ALA A 187 11.37 -17.78 3.41
C ALA A 187 11.61 -19.18 2.79
N ARG A 188 11.63 -19.27 1.45
CA ARG A 188 11.81 -20.52 0.69
C ARG A 188 13.13 -20.55 -0.08
N PRO A 189 13.89 -21.65 -0.02
CA PRO A 189 15.08 -21.82 -0.85
C PRO A 189 14.72 -21.97 -2.33
N PRO A 190 15.71 -21.91 -3.23
CA PRO A 190 15.55 -22.28 -4.65
C PRO A 190 14.73 -23.57 -4.83
N LYS A 191 13.86 -23.62 -5.84
CA LYS A 191 13.04 -24.82 -6.08
C LYS A 191 13.95 -25.99 -6.49
N PRO A 192 13.58 -27.25 -6.20
CA PRO A 192 14.33 -28.40 -6.70
C PRO A 192 14.50 -28.33 -8.22
N GLY A 193 15.73 -28.52 -8.71
CA GLY A 193 16.08 -28.45 -10.12
C GLY A 193 16.58 -27.08 -10.59
N HIS A 194 16.60 -26.07 -9.72
CA HIS A 194 17.31 -24.81 -9.97
C HIS A 194 18.68 -24.82 -9.28
N ASP A 195 19.66 -24.16 -9.90
CA ASP A 195 21.07 -24.14 -9.48
C ASP A 195 21.59 -22.77 -9.01
N TYR A 196 20.73 -21.75 -8.94
CA TYR A 196 21.03 -20.50 -8.22
C TYR A 196 20.99 -20.70 -6.70
N THR A 197 21.76 -19.88 -6.00
CA THR A 197 21.82 -19.78 -4.53
C THR A 197 20.66 -18.95 -3.96
N ILE A 198 20.48 -19.01 -2.64
CA ILE A 198 19.55 -18.13 -1.91
C ILE A 198 19.90 -16.65 -2.15
N GLU A 199 21.19 -16.33 -2.10
CA GLU A 199 21.69 -14.97 -2.32
C GLU A 199 21.35 -14.46 -3.73
N GLU A 200 21.62 -15.26 -4.76
CA GLU A 200 21.29 -14.90 -6.15
C GLU A 200 19.79 -14.72 -6.36
N GLN A 201 18.96 -15.58 -5.78
CA GLN A 201 17.50 -15.42 -5.82
C GLN A 201 17.07 -14.10 -5.18
N HIS A 202 17.57 -13.79 -3.97
CA HIS A 202 17.22 -12.57 -3.26
C HIS A 202 17.72 -11.31 -3.96
N LEU A 203 18.97 -11.31 -4.43
CA LEU A 203 19.54 -10.17 -5.14
C LEU A 203 18.85 -9.89 -6.47
N ALA A 204 18.31 -10.91 -7.14
CA ALA A 204 17.51 -10.70 -8.35
C ALA A 204 16.14 -10.03 -8.05
N PHE A 205 15.51 -10.35 -6.92
CA PHE A 205 14.32 -9.61 -6.44
C PHE A 205 14.65 -8.17 -6.02
N VAL A 206 15.79 -7.96 -5.34
CA VAL A 206 16.30 -6.62 -4.99
C VAL A 206 16.53 -5.78 -6.25
N GLU A 207 17.09 -6.38 -7.31
CA GLU A 207 17.31 -5.72 -8.60
C GLU A 207 15.99 -5.36 -9.30
N MET A 208 14.94 -6.19 -9.20
CA MET A 208 13.60 -5.83 -9.65
C MET A 208 13.08 -4.60 -8.90
N ASP A 209 13.23 -4.54 -7.58
CA ASP A 209 12.74 -3.43 -6.77
C ASP A 209 13.60 -2.16 -6.92
N ARG A 210 14.85 -2.27 -7.36
CA ARG A 210 15.62 -1.10 -7.87
C ARG A 210 14.86 -0.40 -8.98
N ARG A 211 14.15 -1.12 -9.84
CA ARG A 211 13.33 -0.51 -10.91
C ARG A 211 12.10 0.21 -10.38
N LYS A 212 11.53 -0.24 -9.27
CA LYS A 212 10.47 0.52 -8.58
C LYS A 212 11.01 1.80 -7.96
N ARG A 213 12.22 1.75 -7.38
CA ARG A 213 12.90 2.96 -6.90
C ARG A 213 13.11 3.96 -8.04
N GLU A 214 13.59 3.51 -9.20
CA GLU A 214 13.75 4.38 -10.36
C GLU A 214 12.42 5.00 -10.83
N ILE A 215 11.31 4.27 -10.77
CA ILE A 215 9.97 4.83 -11.10
C ILE A 215 9.65 6.02 -10.17
N ALA A 216 9.96 5.89 -8.87
CA ALA A 216 9.77 6.95 -7.89
C ALA A 216 10.71 8.14 -8.14
N GLU A 217 12.00 7.89 -8.38
CA GLU A 217 12.99 8.94 -8.67
C GLU A 217 12.67 9.74 -9.94
N GLU A 218 12.00 9.11 -10.92
CA GLU A 218 11.61 9.74 -12.19
C GLU A 218 10.30 10.53 -12.13
N ARG A 219 9.52 10.43 -11.03
CA ARG A 219 8.16 10.97 -10.95
C ARG A 219 7.96 11.79 -9.71
N GLU A 220 7.44 13.01 -9.89
CA GLU A 220 6.95 13.77 -8.75
C GLU A 220 5.80 13.05 -8.07
N ARG A 221 5.71 13.17 -6.74
CA ARG A 221 4.63 12.62 -5.91
C ARG A 221 4.62 11.08 -5.86
N VAL A 222 5.71 10.45 -6.27
CA VAL A 222 5.93 9.01 -6.14
C VAL A 222 7.13 8.81 -5.24
N ASP A 223 6.96 8.02 -4.18
CA ASP A 223 8.06 7.63 -3.31
C ASP A 223 8.12 6.11 -3.21
N PHE A 224 9.27 5.60 -2.76
CA PHE A 224 9.55 4.18 -2.66
C PHE A 224 10.00 3.82 -1.25
N VAL A 225 9.52 2.69 -0.74
CA VAL A 225 9.95 2.14 0.55
C VAL A 225 10.61 0.79 0.32
N GLN A 226 11.90 0.69 0.69
CA GLN A 226 12.67 -0.55 0.70
C GLN A 226 12.37 -1.35 1.98
N ASN A 227 12.09 -2.64 1.86
CA ASN A 227 11.73 -3.54 2.95
C ASN A 227 12.63 -4.77 3.03
N TYR A 228 13.57 -4.97 2.10
CA TYR A 228 14.47 -6.12 2.13
C TYR A 228 15.29 -6.16 3.41
N GLY A 229 15.14 -7.25 4.15
CA GLY A 229 15.75 -7.47 5.44
C GLY A 229 14.88 -7.09 6.63
N MET A 230 13.66 -6.55 6.43
CA MET A 230 12.79 -6.15 7.54
C MET A 230 12.37 -7.34 8.41
N MET A 231 12.04 -8.48 7.81
CA MET A 231 11.66 -9.68 8.56
C MET A 231 12.87 -10.27 9.28
N GLN A 232 14.04 -10.32 8.65
CA GLN A 232 15.28 -10.75 9.31
C GLN A 232 15.67 -9.80 10.46
N TYR A 233 15.50 -8.49 10.29
CA TYR A 233 15.76 -7.51 11.34
C TYR A 233 14.80 -7.68 12.52
N SER A 234 13.50 -7.88 12.24
CA SER A 234 12.46 -7.88 13.26
C SER A 234 12.37 -9.19 14.03
N PHE A 235 12.67 -10.32 13.37
CA PHE A 235 12.51 -11.68 13.92
C PHE A 235 13.85 -12.41 14.11
N GLY A 236 14.95 -11.87 13.58
CA GLY A 236 16.27 -12.49 13.59
C GLY A 236 16.50 -13.41 12.40
N VAL A 237 17.64 -14.11 12.42
CA VAL A 237 18.01 -15.13 11.42
C VAL A 237 18.34 -16.42 12.18
N PRO A 238 17.33 -17.27 12.47
CA PRO A 238 17.51 -18.46 13.29
C PRO A 238 18.41 -19.51 12.63
N ASP A 239 18.47 -19.54 11.30
CA ASP A 239 19.27 -20.49 10.53
C ASP A 239 20.74 -20.04 10.32
N ALA A 240 21.12 -18.88 10.85
CA ALA A 240 22.52 -18.45 10.86
C ALA A 240 23.33 -19.24 11.91
N GLU A 241 24.66 -19.30 11.74
CA GLU A 241 25.56 -20.01 12.66
C GLU A 241 26.65 -19.08 13.22
N PRO A 242 26.57 -18.66 14.50
CA PRO A 242 25.46 -18.91 15.43
C PRO A 242 24.18 -18.13 15.03
N PRO A 243 22.98 -18.53 15.53
CA PRO A 243 21.73 -17.83 15.24
C PRO A 243 21.80 -16.34 15.59
N LEU A 244 21.30 -15.49 14.69
CA LEU A 244 21.31 -14.04 14.88
C LEU A 244 19.97 -13.59 15.50
N PRO A 245 19.98 -12.87 16.63
CA PRO A 245 18.73 -12.39 17.25
C PRO A 245 18.11 -11.20 16.47
N PRO A 246 16.86 -10.83 16.77
CA PRO A 246 16.27 -9.58 16.29
C PRO A 246 17.21 -8.37 16.49
N GLY A 247 17.28 -7.49 15.50
CA GLY A 247 18.13 -6.30 15.48
C GLY A 247 19.61 -6.54 15.20
N ALA A 248 20.04 -7.78 14.97
CA ALA A 248 21.45 -8.12 14.75
C ALA A 248 21.92 -7.98 13.29
N VAL A 249 20.99 -7.94 12.33
CA VAL A 249 21.28 -7.67 10.91
C VAL A 249 21.04 -6.20 10.58
N PRO A 250 21.59 -5.66 9.48
CA PRO A 250 21.34 -4.27 9.11
C PRO A 250 19.86 -3.97 8.87
N TYR A 251 19.37 -2.84 9.37
CA TYR A 251 18.06 -2.30 9.00
C TYR A 251 18.12 -1.78 7.55
N PRO A 252 17.08 -1.94 6.70
CA PRO A 252 17.14 -1.45 5.33
C PRO A 252 17.26 0.07 5.29
N GLY A 253 18.16 0.56 4.43
CA GLY A 253 18.38 1.98 4.21
C GLY A 253 17.19 2.67 3.55
N ASP A 254 17.10 3.98 3.80
CA ASP A 254 16.03 4.87 3.33
C ASP A 254 16.57 5.93 2.37
N ALA A 255 15.68 6.59 1.61
CA ALA A 255 16.05 7.73 0.78
C ALA A 255 16.69 8.85 1.62
N PRO A 256 17.64 9.64 1.07
CA PRO A 256 18.18 9.53 -0.29
C PRO A 256 19.39 8.59 -0.41
N ASP A 257 19.98 8.17 0.70
CA ASP A 257 21.27 7.47 0.71
C ASP A 257 21.13 5.99 0.38
N TRP A 258 19.98 5.40 0.71
CA TRP A 258 19.66 3.98 0.51
C TRP A 258 20.71 3.04 1.10
N ASP A 259 21.48 3.46 2.11
CA ASP A 259 22.57 2.67 2.68
C ASP A 259 22.14 2.11 4.05
N PRO A 260 22.03 0.77 4.22
CA PRO A 260 22.38 -0.28 3.26
C PRO A 260 21.28 -0.60 2.23
N TRP A 261 21.71 -0.98 1.01
CA TRP A 261 20.87 -1.54 -0.05
C TRP A 261 21.41 -2.90 -0.50
N PRO A 262 20.70 -4.00 -0.23
CA PRO A 262 19.54 -4.13 0.67
C PRO A 262 19.95 -4.06 2.16
N GLY A 263 18.96 -4.03 3.06
CA GLY A 263 19.18 -4.38 4.47
C GLY A 263 19.34 -5.90 4.65
N GLY A 264 19.42 -6.35 5.91
CA GLY A 264 19.50 -7.78 6.22
C GLY A 264 20.74 -8.48 5.67
N LEU A 265 20.63 -9.78 5.41
CA LEU A 265 21.66 -10.65 4.88
C LEU A 265 21.07 -11.51 3.74
N PRO A 266 21.32 -11.18 2.46
CA PRO A 266 20.67 -11.81 1.31
C PRO A 266 20.99 -13.30 1.18
N GLN A 267 22.10 -13.78 1.73
CA GLN A 267 22.47 -15.19 1.72
C GLN A 267 21.64 -16.08 2.66
N TYR A 268 20.83 -15.49 3.54
CA TYR A 268 19.93 -16.22 4.43
C TYR A 268 18.47 -16.05 4.01
N LEU A 269 17.66 -17.07 4.29
CA LEU A 269 16.20 -16.98 4.17
C LEU A 269 15.64 -16.06 5.26
N SER A 270 14.49 -15.47 4.99
CA SER A 270 13.70 -14.86 6.05
C SER A 270 13.17 -15.92 7.03
N PRO A 271 13.02 -15.57 8.32
CA PRO A 271 12.54 -16.51 9.33
C PRO A 271 11.11 -16.99 9.04
N LEU A 272 10.89 -18.30 9.09
CA LEU A 272 9.61 -18.94 8.77
C LEU A 272 8.42 -18.37 9.57
N GLU A 273 8.64 -17.94 10.81
CA GLU A 273 7.58 -17.38 11.67
C GLU A 273 6.99 -16.07 11.12
N ALA A 274 7.70 -15.38 10.24
CA ALA A 274 7.20 -14.17 9.59
C ALA A 274 6.25 -14.46 8.41
N TYR A 275 6.09 -15.72 7.97
CA TYR A 275 5.39 -16.09 6.73
C TYR A 275 4.24 -17.08 6.97
N ILE A 276 3.04 -16.75 6.45
CA ILE A 276 1.85 -17.62 6.61
C ILE A 276 1.93 -18.90 5.78
N ASP A 277 2.65 -18.84 4.67
CA ASP A 277 2.80 -19.93 3.71
C ASP A 277 4.20 -20.56 3.75
N GLN A 278 5.07 -20.07 4.64
CA GLN A 278 6.49 -20.46 4.71
C GLN A 278 7.20 -20.26 3.37
N ASP A 279 6.74 -19.29 2.56
CA ASP A 279 7.28 -19.00 1.23
C ASP A 279 7.47 -17.50 1.05
N ILE A 280 6.42 -16.77 0.65
CA ILE A 280 6.53 -15.36 0.24
C ILE A 280 5.51 -14.43 0.89
N HIS A 281 4.45 -14.93 1.51
CA HIS A 281 3.40 -14.08 2.08
C HIS A 281 3.58 -13.93 3.58
N LEU A 282 3.58 -12.69 4.05
CA LEU A 282 3.82 -12.37 5.45
C LEU A 282 2.61 -12.71 6.34
N THR A 283 2.88 -12.89 7.62
CA THR A 283 1.87 -12.87 8.68
C THR A 283 1.27 -11.49 8.87
N GLU A 284 0.16 -11.42 9.61
CA GLU A 284 -0.40 -10.14 10.08
C GLU A 284 0.66 -9.26 10.77
N ALA A 285 1.52 -9.87 11.60
CA ALA A 285 2.62 -9.15 12.26
C ALA A 285 3.65 -8.62 11.26
N GLY A 286 4.03 -9.42 10.25
CA GLY A 286 4.95 -9.00 9.20
C GLY A 286 4.39 -7.84 8.36
N TYR A 287 3.13 -7.93 7.92
CA TYR A 287 2.50 -6.83 7.20
C TYR A 287 2.28 -5.57 8.05
N ALA A 288 2.03 -5.71 9.36
CA ALA A 288 1.98 -4.57 10.28
C ALA A 288 3.34 -3.85 10.38
N ILE A 289 4.46 -4.58 10.34
CA ILE A 289 5.82 -3.99 10.30
C ILE A 289 6.00 -3.16 9.02
N LEU A 290 5.58 -3.68 7.87
CA LEU A 290 5.70 -2.94 6.60
C LEU A 290 4.78 -1.72 6.57
N ALA A 291 3.56 -1.83 7.11
CA ALA A 291 2.63 -0.70 7.23
C ALA A 291 3.18 0.39 8.16
N ARG A 292 3.79 0.02 9.30
CA ARG A 292 4.51 0.97 10.19
C ARG A 292 5.62 1.68 9.45
N ARG A 293 6.49 0.94 8.76
CA ARG A 293 7.58 1.53 7.99
C ARG A 293 7.09 2.51 6.91
N ALA A 294 6.01 2.18 6.21
CA ALA A 294 5.38 3.10 5.26
C ALA A 294 4.85 4.38 5.91
N LEU A 295 4.25 4.27 7.10
CA LEU A 295 3.78 5.41 7.90
C LEU A 295 4.94 6.28 8.39
N ASP A 296 5.95 5.66 9.00
CA ASP A 296 7.13 6.33 9.56
C ASP A 296 7.88 7.17 8.53
N LEU A 297 7.99 6.68 7.29
CA LEU A 297 8.78 7.34 6.25
C LEU A 297 8.00 8.38 5.46
N TYR A 298 6.70 8.15 5.20
CA TYR A 298 5.96 8.95 4.22
C TYR A 298 4.49 9.15 4.56
N VAL A 299 3.76 8.05 4.82
CA VAL A 299 2.28 8.08 4.81
C VAL A 299 1.75 8.92 5.97
N GLU A 300 2.38 8.92 7.15
CA GLU A 300 1.94 9.76 8.26
C GLU A 300 1.96 11.24 7.86
N GLU A 301 3.08 11.72 7.32
CA GLU A 301 3.23 13.11 6.91
C GLU A 301 2.14 13.50 5.90
N TRP A 302 1.94 12.66 4.87
CA TRP A 302 1.00 12.97 3.80
C TRP A 302 -0.45 12.96 4.26
N LEU A 303 -0.82 12.05 5.17
CA LEU A 303 -2.16 12.03 5.74
C LEU A 303 -2.44 13.22 6.66
N ASN A 304 -1.40 13.82 7.22
CA ASN A 304 -1.45 15.01 8.06
C ASN A 304 -1.52 16.33 7.28
N TYR A 305 -1.34 16.32 5.96
CA TYR A 305 -1.63 17.52 5.16
C TYR A 305 -3.11 17.92 5.27
N PRO A 306 -3.42 19.20 5.51
CA PRO A 306 -4.79 19.67 5.55
C PRO A 306 -5.49 19.48 4.20
N LYS A 307 -6.65 18.83 4.22
CA LYS A 307 -7.49 18.58 3.04
C LYS A 307 -8.92 18.97 3.32
N VAL A 308 -9.59 19.53 2.32
CA VAL A 308 -11.03 19.81 2.41
C VAL A 308 -11.80 18.49 2.42
N LEU A 309 -12.48 18.21 3.53
CA LEU A 309 -13.39 17.07 3.67
C LEU A 309 -14.80 17.38 3.17
N GLN A 310 -15.21 18.64 3.32
CA GLN A 310 -16.59 19.05 3.03
C GLN A 310 -16.67 20.54 2.73
N VAL A 311 -17.48 20.88 1.74
CA VAL A 311 -17.93 22.25 1.46
C VAL A 311 -19.46 22.25 1.54
N LEU A 312 -20.02 23.00 2.48
CA LEU A 312 -21.47 23.11 2.66
C LEU A 312 -21.94 24.54 2.36
N PRO A 313 -22.94 24.73 1.50
CA PRO A 313 -23.58 26.04 1.37
C PRO A 313 -24.29 26.39 2.68
N LEU A 314 -24.21 27.66 3.04
CA LEU A 314 -24.95 28.31 4.12
C LEU A 314 -25.93 29.32 3.52
N ASP A 315 -26.90 29.76 4.31
CA ASP A 315 -27.89 30.74 3.87
C ASP A 315 -27.21 32.00 3.32
N ALA A 316 -27.57 32.36 2.08
CA ALA A 316 -27.02 33.51 1.40
C ALA A 316 -27.29 34.79 2.20
N LYS A 317 -26.25 35.58 2.44
CA LYS A 317 -26.39 36.93 2.98
C LYS A 317 -26.07 37.93 1.87
N ASN A 318 -26.99 38.87 1.64
CA ASN A 318 -26.80 39.99 0.72
C ASN A 318 -26.42 39.60 -0.72
N GLY A 319 -26.94 38.48 -1.23
CA GLY A 319 -26.66 38.01 -2.60
C GLY A 319 -25.28 37.38 -2.78
N GLN A 320 -24.48 37.22 -1.71
CA GLN A 320 -23.26 36.43 -1.72
C GLN A 320 -23.54 35.02 -1.19
N GLY A 321 -23.06 34.01 -1.93
CA GLY A 321 -23.05 32.63 -1.44
C GLY A 321 -22.09 32.51 -0.26
N LEU A 322 -22.57 31.96 0.85
CA LEU A 322 -21.75 31.69 2.03
C LEU A 322 -21.52 30.18 2.10
N TYR A 323 -20.30 29.74 2.42
CA TYR A 323 -19.97 28.33 2.53
C TYR A 323 -19.23 28.04 3.84
N ARG A 324 -19.48 26.86 4.41
CA ARG A 324 -18.66 26.26 5.47
C ARG A 324 -17.75 25.23 4.83
N VAL A 325 -16.45 25.44 4.95
CA VAL A 325 -15.42 24.49 4.54
C VAL A 325 -14.89 23.78 5.77
N THR A 326 -14.85 22.46 5.74
CA THR A 326 -14.30 21.62 6.80
C THR A 326 -13.03 20.97 6.31
N PHE A 327 -11.94 21.14 7.07
CA PHE A 327 -10.63 20.55 6.77
C PHE A 327 -10.35 19.33 7.65
N THR A 328 -9.46 18.44 7.21
CA THR A 328 -8.94 17.31 7.99
C THR A 328 -8.16 17.77 9.23
N HIS A 329 -7.46 18.90 9.11
CA HIS A 329 -6.60 19.51 10.13
C HIS A 329 -6.86 21.00 10.25
N ALA A 330 -6.36 21.63 11.32
CA ALA A 330 -6.40 23.07 11.46
C ALA A 330 -5.61 23.73 10.31
N VAL A 331 -6.18 24.78 9.72
CA VAL A 331 -5.55 25.57 8.66
C VAL A 331 -5.40 27.02 9.12
N ALA A 332 -4.34 27.68 8.67
CA ALA A 332 -4.08 29.08 8.89
C ALA A 332 -3.79 29.76 7.54
N GLY A 333 -4.18 31.02 7.41
CA GLY A 333 -3.95 31.79 6.17
C GLY A 333 -4.84 31.39 4.99
N VAL A 334 -5.85 30.54 5.20
CA VAL A 334 -6.86 30.21 4.19
C VAL A 334 -7.96 31.27 4.21
N ASP A 335 -8.26 31.85 3.05
CA ASP A 335 -9.34 32.81 2.87
C ASP A 335 -10.17 32.54 1.59
N ALA A 336 -11.11 33.43 1.27
CA ALA A 336 -12.01 33.24 0.14
C ALA A 336 -11.30 33.22 -1.22
N GLY A 337 -10.10 33.80 -1.34
CA GLY A 337 -9.28 33.79 -2.56
C GLY A 337 -8.68 32.43 -2.90
N ASP A 338 -8.64 31.50 -1.94
CA ASP A 338 -8.17 30.13 -2.15
C ASP A 338 -9.23 29.21 -2.77
N PHE A 339 -10.45 29.71 -2.99
CA PHE A 339 -11.57 28.94 -3.52
C PHE A 339 -12.05 29.51 -4.84
N GLU A 340 -12.22 28.64 -5.84
CA GLU A 340 -12.85 28.97 -7.11
C GLU A 340 -14.23 28.30 -7.19
N ALA A 341 -15.25 29.09 -7.53
CA ALA A 341 -16.60 28.59 -7.74
C ALA A 341 -16.80 28.28 -9.22
N PHE A 342 -16.92 26.99 -9.55
CA PHE A 342 -17.35 26.57 -10.88
C PHE A 342 -18.87 26.59 -10.94
N VAL A 343 -19.42 27.51 -11.73
CA VAL A 343 -20.84 27.50 -12.09
C VAL A 343 -20.94 26.73 -13.40
N ASP A 344 -21.45 25.50 -13.34
CA ASP A 344 -21.67 24.71 -14.53
C ASP A 344 -22.76 25.42 -15.36
N MET A 345 -22.34 26.09 -16.44
CA MET A 345 -23.27 26.66 -17.41
C MET A 345 -23.73 25.50 -18.29
N GLY A 346 -24.72 24.76 -17.78
CA GLY A 346 -25.20 23.50 -18.34
C GLY A 346 -25.68 23.53 -19.78
#